data_AF-A0A066YI54-F1
#
_entry.id   AF-A0A066YI54-F1
#
_cell.length_a   1.000
_cell.length_b   1.000
_cell.length_c   1.000
_cell.angle_alpha   90.00
_cell.angle_beta   90.00
_cell.angle_gamma   90.00
#
_symmetry.space_group_name_H-M   'P 1'
#
loop_
_entity.id
_entity.type
_entity.pdbx_description
1 polymer ?
#
loop_
_entity_poly.entity_id
_entity_poly.type
_entity_poly.pdbx_seq_one_letter_code
_entity_poly.pdbx_strand_id
1 'polypeptide(L)'
;MLAFTELSRAHPSVPVMAVSVLTALAAGAFLAAGRSRRRPLVPGSLLRVRTLQVACVVAALYMASFGAEFYLVTLYLQDVRDWSALAAGIAFLPLAGTIVVGNTLAGRLAGRMPLGRLLATAFLLGAVGLAVLAVAVGAHAGYAAGLLPGLLLSGLGQGMAFTGMFITGTRDLPPQSNSTGSALVTTAQYTGGSVGLAVLVLLHGEHPVTADFTRTFLVTAAVATAAAPLALALLARDGRATTTASHPAIPAETRAGGQQ
;
A
#
# COMPACT_ATOMS: atom_id res chain seq x y z
N MET A 1 -21.36 -28.57 -8.39
CA MET A 1 -19.91 -28.66 -8.10
C MET A 1 -19.16 -29.41 -9.20
N LEU A 2 -19.53 -30.65 -9.54
CA LEU A 2 -18.87 -31.44 -10.61
C LEU A 2 -18.94 -30.82 -12.02
N ALA A 3 -20.10 -30.24 -12.41
CA ALA A 3 -20.25 -29.58 -13.71
C ALA A 3 -19.38 -28.31 -13.87
N PHE A 4 -19.08 -27.60 -12.78
CA PHE A 4 -18.19 -26.42 -12.78
C PHE A 4 -16.72 -26.82 -12.92
N THR A 5 -16.34 -27.96 -12.34
CA THR A 5 -14.98 -28.52 -12.45
C THR A 5 -14.67 -29.04 -13.85
N GLU A 6 -15.65 -29.65 -14.53
CA GLU A 6 -15.49 -30.10 -15.93
C GLU A 6 -15.44 -28.92 -16.91
N LEU A 7 -16.29 -27.90 -16.73
CA LEU A 7 -16.25 -26.68 -17.56
C LEU A 7 -14.95 -25.87 -17.36
N SER A 8 -14.40 -25.86 -16.15
CA SER A 8 -13.13 -25.23 -15.81
C SER A 8 -11.93 -25.87 -16.53
N ARG A 9 -11.95 -27.20 -16.73
CA ARG A 9 -10.90 -27.89 -17.49
C ARG A 9 -11.00 -27.65 -19.01
N ALA A 10 -12.21 -27.54 -19.55
CA ALA A 10 -12.43 -27.36 -20.99
C ALA A 10 -12.27 -25.88 -21.43
N HIS A 11 -12.71 -24.93 -20.61
CA HIS A 11 -12.62 -23.49 -20.90
C HIS A 11 -12.31 -22.70 -19.62
N PRO A 12 -11.03 -22.56 -19.23
CA PRO A 12 -10.63 -21.92 -17.97
C PRO A 12 -11.05 -20.44 -17.87
N SER A 13 -11.39 -19.79 -18.99
CA SER A 13 -11.88 -18.40 -19.04
C SER A 13 -13.34 -18.23 -18.60
N VAL A 14 -14.19 -19.24 -18.77
CA VAL A 14 -15.64 -19.17 -18.45
C VAL A 14 -15.92 -18.98 -16.95
N PRO A 15 -15.34 -19.78 -16.03
CA PRO A 15 -15.54 -19.57 -14.60
C PRO A 15 -14.96 -18.24 -14.12
N VAL A 16 -13.85 -17.77 -14.71
CA VAL A 16 -13.26 -16.47 -14.39
C VAL A 16 -14.21 -15.34 -14.80
N MET A 17 -14.73 -15.37 -16.03
CA MET A 17 -15.71 -14.38 -16.50
C MET A 17 -16.99 -14.38 -15.65
N ALA A 18 -17.50 -15.56 -15.28
CA ALA A 18 -18.69 -15.67 -14.44
C ALA A 18 -18.49 -15.06 -13.05
N VAL A 19 -17.35 -15.31 -12.41
CA VAL A 19 -17.00 -14.71 -11.11
C VAL A 19 -16.83 -13.20 -11.25
N SER A 20 -16.14 -12.71 -12.29
CA SER A 20 -15.98 -11.27 -12.53
C SER A 20 -17.32 -10.55 -12.71
N VAL A 21 -18.25 -11.13 -13.48
CA VAL A 21 -19.60 -10.57 -13.67
C VAL A 21 -20.37 -10.57 -12.36
N LEU A 22 -20.36 -11.67 -11.60
CA LEU A 22 -21.03 -11.74 -10.30
C LEU A 22 -20.49 -10.70 -9.32
N THR A 23 -19.16 -10.52 -9.25
CA THR A 23 -18.52 -9.50 -8.43
C THR A 23 -18.93 -8.09 -8.86
N ALA A 24 -18.96 -7.81 -10.18
CA ALA A 24 -19.39 -6.51 -10.69
C ALA A 24 -20.87 -6.21 -10.35
N LEU A 25 -21.75 -7.20 -10.49
CA LEU A 25 -23.17 -7.09 -10.12
C LEU A 25 -23.35 -6.85 -8.62
N ALA A 26 -22.65 -7.61 -7.77
CA ALA A 26 -22.69 -7.45 -6.32
C ALA A 26 -22.16 -6.07 -5.88
N ALA A 27 -21.07 -5.61 -6.48
CA ALA A 27 -20.52 -4.27 -6.25
C ALA A 27 -21.50 -3.18 -6.70
N GLY A 28 -22.12 -3.32 -7.88
CA GLY A 28 -23.13 -2.41 -8.39
C GLY A 28 -24.38 -2.33 -7.48
N ALA A 29 -24.88 -3.48 -7.03
CA ALA A 29 -25.99 -3.57 -6.10
C ALA A 29 -25.66 -2.91 -4.75
N PHE A 30 -24.45 -3.13 -4.22
CA PHE A 30 -23.98 -2.50 -2.98
C PHE A 30 -23.90 -0.96 -3.11
N LEU A 31 -23.33 -0.46 -4.21
CA LEU A 31 -23.25 0.97 -4.48
C LEU A 31 -24.63 1.61 -4.67
N ALA A 32 -25.55 0.93 -5.34
CA ALA A 32 -26.94 1.38 -5.51
C ALA A 32 -27.68 1.43 -4.16
N ALA A 33 -27.55 0.38 -3.33
CA ALA A 33 -28.13 0.32 -2.00
C ALA A 33 -27.55 1.39 -1.05
N GLY A 34 -26.26 1.71 -1.17
CA GLY A 34 -25.59 2.73 -0.38
C GLY A 34 -26.04 4.16 -0.69
N ARG A 35 -26.39 4.45 -1.95
CA ARG A 35 -26.88 5.78 -2.39
C ARG A 35 -28.26 6.13 -1.85
N SER A 36 -29.08 5.13 -1.53
CA SER A 36 -30.48 5.35 -1.09
C SER A 36 -30.64 5.53 0.43
N ARG A 37 -29.56 5.49 1.23
CA ARG A 37 -29.65 5.58 2.69
C ARG A 37 -29.48 7.02 3.20
N ARG A 38 -30.31 7.41 4.18
CA ARG A 38 -30.28 8.72 4.86
C ARG A 38 -28.96 9.04 5.59
N ARG A 39 -28.15 8.01 5.88
CA ARG A 39 -26.76 8.13 6.34
C ARG A 39 -25.86 7.33 5.40
N PRO A 40 -25.22 7.96 4.40
CA PRO A 40 -24.29 7.30 3.51
C PRO A 40 -23.11 6.72 4.28
N LEU A 41 -22.69 5.49 3.95
CA LEU A 41 -21.53 4.83 4.58
C LEU A 41 -20.23 5.61 4.35
N VAL A 42 -20.10 6.24 3.18
CA VAL A 42 -19.03 7.16 2.83
C VAL A 42 -19.64 8.54 2.57
N PRO A 43 -19.61 9.45 3.54
CA PRO A 43 -20.02 10.83 3.30
C PRO A 43 -19.18 11.45 2.19
N GLY A 44 -19.82 12.06 1.19
CA GLY A 44 -19.11 12.71 0.07
C GLY A 44 -18.17 13.84 0.51
N SER A 45 -18.37 14.39 1.71
CA SER A 45 -17.44 15.33 2.34
C SER A 45 -16.08 14.72 2.65
N LEU A 46 -16.00 13.44 3.03
CA LEU A 46 -14.72 12.76 3.29
C LEU A 46 -13.89 12.66 2.01
N LEU A 47 -14.53 12.35 0.87
CA LEU A 47 -13.86 12.23 -0.43
C LEU A 47 -13.26 13.56 -0.92
N ARG A 48 -13.64 14.70 -0.33
CA ARG A 48 -13.07 16.02 -0.63
C ARG A 48 -11.87 16.35 0.24
N VAL A 49 -11.60 15.58 1.30
CA VAL A 49 -10.45 15.80 2.18
C VAL A 49 -9.18 15.44 1.42
N ARG A 50 -8.33 16.44 1.19
CA ARG A 50 -7.15 16.32 0.35
C ARG A 50 -6.15 15.29 0.89
N THR A 51 -5.88 15.28 2.19
CA THR A 51 -4.98 14.31 2.80
C THR A 51 -5.47 12.86 2.67
N LEU A 52 -6.79 12.64 2.73
CA LEU A 52 -7.39 11.33 2.44
C LEU A 52 -7.24 10.95 0.96
N GLN A 53 -7.46 11.87 0.03
CA GLN A 53 -7.24 11.61 -1.40
C GLN A 53 -5.78 11.23 -1.68
N VAL A 54 -4.83 11.97 -1.10
CA VAL A 54 -3.40 11.71 -1.23
C VAL A 54 -3.03 10.36 -0.63
N ALA A 55 -3.55 10.03 0.55
CA ALA A 55 -3.35 8.72 1.17
C ALA A 55 -3.88 7.57 0.30
N CYS A 56 -5.03 7.74 -0.34
CA CYS A 56 -5.57 6.74 -1.27
C CYS A 56 -4.65 6.54 -2.50
N VAL A 57 -4.14 7.63 -3.09
CA VAL A 57 -3.19 7.56 -4.22
C VAL A 57 -1.89 6.88 -3.79
N VAL A 58 -1.35 7.26 -2.63
CA VAL A 58 -0.14 6.66 -2.06
C VAL A 58 -0.34 5.17 -1.77
N ALA A 59 -1.49 4.79 -1.22
CA ALA A 59 -1.81 3.39 -0.95
C ALA A 59 -1.93 2.55 -2.22
N ALA A 60 -2.53 3.12 -3.28
CA ALA A 60 -2.57 2.49 -4.58
C ALA A 60 -1.15 2.23 -5.14
N LEU A 61 -0.26 3.23 -5.05
CA LEU A 61 1.14 3.11 -5.48
C LEU A 61 1.95 2.15 -4.61
N TYR A 62 1.68 2.12 -3.30
CA TYR A 62 2.26 1.15 -2.38
C TYR A 62 1.99 -0.27 -2.86
N MET A 63 0.72 -0.60 -3.14
CA MET A 63 0.37 -1.96 -3.56
C MET A 63 0.81 -2.27 -4.99
N ALA A 64 0.75 -1.28 -5.90
CA ALA A 64 1.26 -1.44 -7.26
C ALA A 64 2.77 -1.71 -7.31
N SER A 65 3.52 -1.27 -6.30
CA SER A 65 4.97 -1.51 -6.20
C SER A 65 5.29 -2.77 -5.40
N PHE A 66 4.84 -2.84 -4.14
CA PHE A 66 5.25 -3.89 -3.20
C PHE A 66 4.36 -5.13 -3.25
N GLY A 67 3.16 -5.03 -3.81
CA GLY A 67 2.17 -6.11 -3.78
C GLY A 67 2.60 -7.39 -4.47
N ALA A 68 3.48 -7.29 -5.49
CA ALA A 68 4.00 -8.45 -6.20
C ALA A 68 5.23 -9.09 -5.52
N GLU A 69 5.88 -8.41 -4.57
CA GLU A 69 7.18 -8.82 -4.02
C GLU A 69 7.13 -10.21 -3.37
N PHE A 70 6.17 -10.45 -2.49
CA PHE A 70 6.00 -11.75 -1.83
C PHE A 70 5.80 -12.88 -2.85
N TYR A 71 4.98 -12.65 -3.86
CA TYR A 71 4.70 -13.64 -4.90
C TYR A 71 5.97 -13.95 -5.71
N LEU A 72 6.67 -12.90 -6.18
CA LEU A 72 7.87 -13.06 -7.00
C LEU A 72 9.00 -13.75 -6.24
N VAL A 73 9.28 -13.33 -5.01
CA VAL A 73 10.32 -13.95 -4.19
C VAL A 73 9.96 -15.41 -3.87
N THR A 74 8.69 -15.70 -3.59
CA THR A 74 8.22 -17.07 -3.32
C THR A 74 8.44 -17.97 -4.52
N LEU A 75 8.01 -17.54 -5.72
CA LEU A 75 8.18 -18.32 -6.93
C LEU A 75 9.65 -18.46 -7.33
N TYR A 76 10.46 -17.41 -7.16
CA TYR A 76 11.89 -17.52 -7.39
C TYR A 76 12.54 -18.55 -6.46
N LEU A 77 12.20 -18.55 -5.17
CA LEU A 77 12.76 -19.51 -4.22
C LEU A 77 12.28 -20.95 -4.49
N GLN A 78 11.02 -21.14 -4.84
CA GLN A 78 10.47 -22.49 -5.05
C GLN A 78 10.76 -23.03 -6.45
N ASP A 79 10.45 -22.29 -7.51
CA ASP A 79 10.51 -22.78 -8.89
C ASP A 79 11.92 -22.67 -9.50
N VAL A 80 12.75 -21.72 -9.04
CA VAL A 80 14.10 -21.51 -9.58
C VAL A 80 15.20 -22.02 -8.64
N ARG A 81 14.97 -21.99 -7.33
CA ARG A 81 15.96 -22.40 -6.31
C ARG A 81 15.62 -23.72 -5.63
N ASP A 82 14.49 -24.35 -5.99
CA ASP A 82 14.02 -25.63 -5.46
C ASP A 82 13.86 -25.66 -3.93
N TRP A 83 13.56 -24.51 -3.30
CA TRP A 83 13.29 -24.47 -1.87
C TRP A 83 11.92 -25.06 -1.58
N SER A 84 11.80 -25.75 -0.45
CA SER A 84 10.48 -26.17 0.04
C SER A 84 9.64 -24.94 0.41
N ALA A 85 8.30 -25.08 0.33
CA ALA A 85 7.39 -24.02 0.73
C ALA A 85 7.62 -23.53 2.18
N LEU A 86 7.99 -24.43 3.10
CA LEU A 86 8.34 -24.08 4.48
C LEU A 86 9.61 -23.24 4.54
N ALA A 87 10.67 -23.63 3.82
CA ALA A 87 11.92 -22.87 3.77
C ALA A 87 11.72 -21.48 3.16
N ALA A 88 10.94 -21.38 2.08
CA ALA A 88 10.55 -20.10 1.47
C ALA A 88 9.76 -19.23 2.46
N GLY A 89 8.84 -19.80 3.24
CA GLY A 89 8.12 -19.07 4.29
C GLY A 89 9.04 -18.50 5.38
N ILE A 90 9.99 -19.32 5.87
CA ILE A 90 10.98 -18.89 6.87
C ILE A 90 11.87 -17.76 6.33
N ALA A 91 12.16 -17.76 5.02
CA ALA A 91 12.92 -16.71 4.34
C ALA A 91 12.28 -15.31 4.46
N PHE A 92 10.98 -15.21 4.69
CA PHE A 92 10.32 -13.91 4.87
C PHE A 92 10.38 -13.36 6.30
N LEU A 93 10.87 -14.12 7.29
CA LEU A 93 10.94 -13.64 8.67
C LEU A 93 11.76 -12.35 8.84
N PRO A 94 12.95 -12.19 8.21
CA PRO A 94 13.69 -10.95 8.30
C PRO A 94 12.93 -9.76 7.70
N LEU A 95 12.26 -9.97 6.56
CA LEU A 95 11.40 -8.96 5.93
C LEU A 95 10.28 -8.54 6.88
N ALA A 96 9.54 -9.49 7.47
CA ALA A 96 8.50 -9.20 8.46
C ALA A 96 9.04 -8.40 9.66
N GLY A 97 10.22 -8.77 10.16
CA GLY A 97 10.91 -8.02 11.22
C GLY A 97 11.18 -6.57 10.83
N THR A 98 11.69 -6.34 9.63
CA THR A 98 11.95 -4.97 9.15
C THR A 98 10.68 -4.16 8.87
N ILE A 99 9.58 -4.80 8.47
CA ILE A 99 8.27 -4.13 8.36
C ILE A 99 7.81 -3.63 9.73
N VAL A 100 7.93 -4.44 10.79
CA VAL A 100 7.59 -4.03 12.16
C VAL A 100 8.45 -2.85 12.62
N VAL A 101 9.76 -2.90 12.34
CA VAL A 101 10.68 -1.80 12.62
C VAL A 101 10.28 -0.54 11.84
N GLY A 102 9.95 -0.67 10.55
CA GLY A 102 9.53 0.43 9.69
C GLY A 102 8.23 1.08 10.13
N ASN A 103 7.23 0.27 10.52
CA ASN A 103 5.97 0.75 11.08
C ASN A 103 6.23 1.60 12.34
N THR A 104 7.05 1.07 13.25
CA THR A 104 7.41 1.76 14.51
C THR A 104 8.16 3.07 14.24
N LEU A 105 9.10 3.04 13.30
CA LEU A 105 9.88 4.20 12.91
C LEU A 105 9.00 5.28 12.28
N ALA A 106 8.08 4.92 11.39
CA ALA A 106 7.12 5.86 10.81
C ALA A 106 6.22 6.50 11.87
N GLY A 107 5.71 5.75 12.85
CA GLY A 107 4.93 6.31 13.96
C GLY A 107 5.71 7.37 14.75
N ARG A 108 7.00 7.11 15.03
CA ARG A 108 7.88 8.07 15.73
C ARG A 108 8.23 9.29 14.88
N LEU A 109 8.51 9.08 13.59
CA LEU A 109 8.91 10.14 12.67
C LEU A 109 7.75 11.01 12.21
N ALA A 110 6.52 10.49 12.18
CA ALA A 110 5.33 11.25 11.79
C ALA A 110 5.08 12.50 12.65
N GLY A 111 5.50 12.48 13.91
CA GLY A 111 5.45 13.64 14.80
C GLY A 111 6.64 14.61 14.68
N ARG A 112 7.70 14.22 13.96
CA ARG A 112 8.98 14.96 13.89
C ARG A 112 9.37 15.42 12.48
N MET A 113 8.77 14.83 11.45
CA MET A 113 9.07 15.08 10.04
C MET A 113 7.78 15.28 9.25
N PRO A 114 7.76 16.16 8.23
CA PRO A 114 6.64 16.28 7.31
C PRO A 114 6.29 14.93 6.66
N LEU A 115 5.00 14.57 6.64
CA LEU A 115 4.53 13.28 6.11
C LEU A 115 4.94 13.04 4.65
N GLY A 116 5.02 14.09 3.82
CA GLY A 116 5.51 13.97 2.45
C GLY A 116 6.95 13.48 2.37
N ARG A 117 7.83 13.96 3.26
CA ARG A 117 9.21 13.50 3.35
C ARG A 117 9.27 12.06 3.89
N LEU A 118 8.43 11.73 4.86
CA LEU A 118 8.34 10.37 5.41
C LEU A 118 7.97 9.33 4.36
N LEU A 119 6.94 9.62 3.57
CA LEU A 119 6.50 8.71 2.52
C LEU A 119 7.56 8.61 1.41
N ALA A 120 8.14 9.73 0.99
CA ALA A 120 9.18 9.68 -0.04
C ALA A 120 10.42 8.92 0.40
N THR A 121 10.89 9.08 1.64
CA THR A 121 12.02 8.30 2.15
C THR A 121 11.66 6.81 2.22
N ALA A 122 10.44 6.48 2.64
CA ALA A 122 9.96 5.10 2.68
C ALA A 122 9.92 4.45 1.29
N PHE A 123 9.37 5.14 0.29
CA PHE A 123 9.30 4.64 -1.09
C PHE A 123 10.67 4.52 -1.74
N LEU A 124 11.57 5.49 -1.55
CA LEU A 124 12.93 5.41 -2.08
C LEU A 124 13.71 4.26 -1.44
N LEU A 125 13.60 4.09 -0.12
CA LEU A 125 14.23 2.98 0.58
C LEU A 125 13.70 1.63 0.08
N GLY A 126 12.39 1.52 -0.09
CA GLY A 126 11.76 0.33 -0.65
C GLY A 126 12.16 0.06 -2.10
N ALA A 127 12.26 1.11 -2.92
CA ALA A 127 12.70 1.02 -4.31
C ALA A 127 14.15 0.51 -4.42
N VAL A 128 15.04 0.97 -3.55
CA VAL A 128 16.42 0.46 -3.47
C VAL A 128 16.39 -1.04 -3.10
N GLY A 129 15.57 -1.45 -2.15
CA GLY A 129 15.41 -2.88 -1.81
C GLY A 129 14.94 -3.73 -2.98
N LEU A 130 13.92 -3.28 -3.71
CA LEU A 130 13.42 -3.94 -4.91
C LEU A 130 14.48 -3.99 -6.04
N ALA A 131 15.27 -2.93 -6.22
CA ALA A 131 16.35 -2.92 -7.19
C ALA A 131 17.48 -3.89 -6.81
N VAL A 132 17.82 -3.99 -5.52
CA VAL A 132 18.78 -4.99 -5.01
C VAL A 132 18.26 -6.41 -5.26
N LEU A 133 16.97 -6.67 -5.06
CA LEU A 133 16.36 -7.96 -5.40
C LEU A 133 16.46 -8.25 -6.91
N ALA A 134 16.20 -7.26 -7.77
CA ALA A 134 16.33 -7.41 -9.22
C ALA A 134 17.74 -7.86 -9.63
N VAL A 135 18.76 -7.21 -9.05
CA VAL A 135 20.18 -7.54 -9.28
C VAL A 135 20.52 -8.91 -8.72
N ALA A 136 20.09 -9.22 -7.50
CA ALA A 136 20.35 -10.50 -6.86
C ALA A 136 19.76 -11.68 -7.65
N VAL A 137 18.53 -11.52 -8.14
CA VAL A 137 17.88 -12.53 -8.99
C VAL A 137 18.59 -12.67 -10.33
N GLY A 138 18.91 -11.56 -10.99
CA GLY A 138 19.60 -11.57 -12.29
C GLY A 138 21.00 -12.17 -12.23
N ALA A 139 21.71 -11.98 -11.11
CA ALA A 139 23.04 -12.55 -10.87
C ALA A 139 23.00 -13.96 -10.23
N HIS A 140 21.81 -14.52 -9.99
CA HIS A 140 21.61 -15.79 -9.28
C HIS A 140 22.33 -15.85 -7.92
N ALA A 141 22.38 -14.71 -7.24
CA ALA A 141 23.10 -14.54 -5.99
C ALA A 141 22.54 -15.44 -4.87
N GLY A 142 23.40 -15.79 -3.91
CA GLY A 142 22.99 -16.52 -2.72
C GLY A 142 22.00 -15.71 -1.86
N TYR A 143 21.19 -16.41 -1.06
CA TYR A 143 20.16 -15.77 -0.23
C TYR A 143 20.73 -14.72 0.73
N ALA A 144 21.76 -15.07 1.51
CA ALA A 144 22.29 -14.20 2.57
C ALA A 144 22.98 -12.93 2.03
N ALA A 145 23.74 -13.05 0.94
CA ALA A 145 24.50 -11.93 0.36
C ALA A 145 23.72 -11.16 -0.72
N GLY A 146 22.75 -11.80 -1.37
CA GLY A 146 21.97 -11.23 -2.47
C GLY A 146 20.56 -10.80 -2.07
N LEU A 147 19.71 -11.77 -1.71
CA LEU A 147 18.29 -11.52 -1.47
C LEU A 147 18.02 -10.81 -0.13
N LEU A 148 18.72 -11.22 0.92
CA LEU A 148 18.48 -10.73 2.27
C LEU A 148 18.64 -9.20 2.40
N PRO A 149 19.70 -8.55 1.88
CA PRO A 149 19.80 -7.09 1.90
C PRO A 149 18.62 -6.41 1.20
N GLY A 150 18.18 -6.96 0.07
CA GLY A 150 17.00 -6.48 -0.67
C GLY A 150 15.73 -6.55 0.16
N LEU A 151 15.48 -7.72 0.78
CA LEU A 151 14.33 -7.97 1.67
C LEU A 151 14.31 -7.06 2.91
N LEU A 152 15.48 -6.77 3.49
CA LEU A 152 15.58 -5.90 4.66
C LEU A 152 15.27 -4.44 4.30
N LEU A 153 15.79 -3.96 3.17
CA LEU A 153 15.55 -2.60 2.70
C LEU A 153 14.11 -2.41 2.22
N SER A 154 13.59 -3.36 1.44
CA SER A 154 12.20 -3.34 0.96
C SER A 154 11.21 -3.40 2.12
N GLY A 155 11.42 -4.32 3.07
CA GLY A 155 10.57 -4.46 4.26
C GLY A 155 10.56 -3.22 5.14
N LEU A 156 11.72 -2.59 5.36
CA LEU A 156 11.80 -1.35 6.13
C LEU A 156 11.02 -0.20 5.44
N GLY A 157 11.19 -0.04 4.12
CA GLY A 157 10.45 0.91 3.32
C GLY A 157 8.95 0.63 3.31
N GLN A 158 8.55 -0.64 3.17
CA GLN A 158 7.15 -1.08 3.21
C GLN A 158 6.49 -0.69 4.53
N GLY A 159 7.09 -1.04 5.68
CA GLY A 159 6.51 -0.69 6.98
C GLY A 159 6.35 0.83 7.16
N MET A 160 7.37 1.60 6.77
CA MET A 160 7.29 3.05 6.88
C MET A 160 6.17 3.63 6.00
N ALA A 161 6.06 3.17 4.75
CA ALA A 161 5.04 3.64 3.81
C ALA A 161 3.62 3.22 4.24
N PHE A 162 3.48 1.97 4.69
CA PHE A 162 2.21 1.40 5.15
C PHE A 162 1.65 2.18 6.34
N THR A 163 2.46 2.44 7.37
CA THR A 163 2.01 3.26 8.50
C THR A 163 1.79 4.71 8.07
N GLY A 164 2.68 5.27 7.25
CA GLY A 164 2.60 6.66 6.80
C GLY A 164 1.33 6.98 6.00
N MET A 165 0.85 6.08 5.15
CA MET A 165 -0.37 6.31 4.36
C MET A 165 -1.63 6.34 5.25
N PHE A 166 -1.72 5.51 6.28
CA PHE A 166 -2.86 5.57 7.23
C PHE A 166 -2.82 6.83 8.08
N ILE A 167 -1.65 7.21 8.60
CA ILE A 167 -1.48 8.47 9.34
C ILE A 167 -1.91 9.66 8.47
N THR A 168 -1.50 9.66 7.19
CA THR A 168 -1.89 10.71 6.24
C THR A 168 -3.39 10.69 6.00
N GLY A 169 -3.98 9.51 5.80
CA GLY A 169 -5.40 9.36 5.46
C GLY A 169 -6.36 9.78 6.57
N THR A 170 -5.93 9.70 7.83
CA THR A 170 -6.76 10.08 8.99
C THR A 170 -6.41 11.44 9.57
N ARG A 171 -5.41 12.15 9.03
CA ARG A 171 -4.86 13.38 9.62
C ARG A 171 -5.91 14.49 9.82
N ASP A 172 -6.71 14.77 8.79
CA ASP A 172 -7.69 15.85 8.78
C ASP A 172 -9.14 15.33 8.86
N LEU A 173 -9.32 14.08 9.27
CA LEU A 173 -10.64 13.49 9.44
C LEU A 173 -11.16 13.71 10.87
N PRO A 174 -12.48 13.92 11.04
CA PRO A 174 -13.10 13.84 12.35
C PRO A 174 -12.85 12.46 12.98
N PRO A 175 -12.61 12.34 14.31
CA PRO A 175 -12.31 11.06 14.96
C PRO A 175 -13.32 9.95 14.66
N GLN A 176 -14.60 10.30 14.52
CA GLN A 176 -15.70 9.37 14.22
C GLN A 176 -15.63 8.79 12.80
N SER A 177 -14.84 9.39 11.91
CA SER A 177 -14.68 8.98 10.50
C SER A 177 -13.36 8.28 10.20
N ASN A 178 -12.49 8.07 11.21
CA ASN A 178 -11.17 7.46 11.02
C ASN A 178 -11.26 6.02 10.49
N SER A 179 -12.23 5.22 10.97
CA SER A 179 -12.45 3.86 10.46
C SER A 179 -12.85 3.85 8.99
N THR A 180 -13.74 4.77 8.58
CA THR A 180 -14.12 4.96 7.17
C THR A 180 -12.94 5.43 6.33
N GLY A 181 -12.12 6.36 6.84
CA GLY A 181 -10.91 6.83 6.17
C GLY A 181 -9.91 5.70 5.91
N SER A 182 -9.59 4.91 6.93
CA SER A 182 -8.71 3.75 6.78
C SER A 182 -9.29 2.70 5.82
N ALA A 183 -10.60 2.45 5.86
CA ALA A 183 -11.24 1.55 4.92
C ALA A 183 -11.10 2.03 3.46
N LEU A 184 -11.21 3.33 3.21
CA LEU A 184 -10.98 3.92 1.89
C LEU A 184 -9.52 3.78 1.45
N VAL A 185 -8.56 4.01 2.34
CA VAL A 185 -7.13 3.81 2.08
C VAL A 185 -6.84 2.36 1.70
N THR A 186 -7.35 1.38 2.46
CA THR A 186 -7.20 -0.05 2.14
C THR A 186 -7.90 -0.42 0.82
N THR A 187 -9.06 0.15 0.54
CA THR A 187 -9.76 -0.08 -0.73
C THR A 187 -8.93 0.43 -1.90
N ALA A 188 -8.39 1.65 -1.78
CA ALA A 188 -7.51 2.23 -2.79
C ALA A 188 -6.21 1.41 -2.94
N GLN A 189 -5.68 0.88 -1.84
CA GLN A 189 -4.53 -0.01 -1.83
C GLN A 189 -4.75 -1.21 -2.75
N TYR A 190 -5.77 -2.03 -2.49
CA TYR A 190 -6.02 -3.23 -3.31
C TYR A 190 -6.49 -2.90 -4.73
N THR A 191 -7.24 -1.80 -4.92
CA THR A 191 -7.60 -1.32 -6.26
C THR A 191 -6.36 -0.98 -7.07
N GLY A 192 -5.42 -0.23 -6.47
CA GLY A 192 -4.14 0.11 -7.10
C GLY A 192 -3.27 -1.11 -7.36
N GLY A 193 -3.27 -2.10 -6.45
CA GLY A 193 -2.60 -3.38 -6.66
C GLY A 193 -3.11 -4.12 -7.90
N SER A 194 -4.42 -4.23 -8.06
CA SER A 194 -5.03 -4.88 -9.23
C SER A 194 -4.70 -4.15 -10.53
N VAL A 195 -4.75 -2.82 -10.54
CA VAL A 195 -4.38 -2.01 -11.71
C VAL A 195 -2.89 -2.13 -12.02
N GLY A 196 -2.04 -2.04 -11.00
CA GLY A 196 -0.58 -2.19 -11.14
C GLY A 196 -0.21 -3.58 -11.68
N LEU A 197 -0.85 -4.63 -11.18
CA LEU A 197 -0.67 -5.98 -11.69
C LEU A 197 -1.15 -6.13 -13.14
N ALA A 198 -2.28 -5.54 -13.50
CA ALA A 198 -2.77 -5.55 -14.89
C ALA A 198 -1.77 -4.88 -15.84
N VAL A 199 -1.19 -3.74 -15.44
CA VAL A 199 -0.14 -3.06 -16.21
C VAL A 199 1.13 -3.91 -16.30
N LEU A 200 1.55 -4.54 -15.19
CA LEU A 200 2.69 -5.46 -15.19
C LEU A 200 2.48 -6.61 -16.18
N VAL A 201 1.30 -7.22 -16.20
CA VAL A 201 0.97 -8.30 -17.16
C VAL A 201 1.00 -7.78 -18.59
N LEU A 202 0.38 -6.62 -18.87
CA LEU A 202 0.41 -5.98 -20.18
C LEU A 202 1.85 -5.72 -20.68
N LEU A 203 2.75 -5.30 -19.79
CA LEU A 203 4.16 -5.05 -20.12
C LEU A 203 4.94 -6.34 -20.43
N HIS A 204 4.56 -7.47 -19.83
CA HIS A 204 5.19 -8.77 -20.11
C HIS A 204 4.57 -9.48 -21.33
N GLY A 205 3.40 -9.04 -21.80
CA GLY A 205 2.75 -9.57 -22.99
C GLY A 205 2.36 -11.04 -22.82
N GLU A 206 2.75 -11.89 -23.77
CA GLU A 206 2.53 -13.35 -23.69
C GLU A 206 3.48 -14.04 -22.71
N HIS A 207 4.57 -13.37 -22.29
CA HIS A 207 5.48 -13.95 -21.32
C HIS A 207 4.90 -13.82 -19.91
N PRO A 208 4.95 -14.88 -19.10
CA PRO A 208 4.52 -14.78 -17.72
C PRO A 208 5.49 -13.85 -16.96
N VAL A 209 4.95 -13.15 -15.96
CA VAL A 209 5.74 -12.29 -15.04
C VAL A 209 6.92 -13.05 -14.42
N THR A 210 6.79 -14.37 -14.29
CA THR A 210 7.79 -15.28 -13.75
C THR A 210 8.91 -15.64 -14.73
N ALA A 211 8.78 -15.30 -16.01
CA ALA A 211 9.83 -15.54 -17.01
C ALA A 211 10.99 -14.54 -16.90
N ASP A 212 10.73 -13.33 -16.38
CA ASP A 212 11.76 -12.30 -16.18
C ASP A 212 11.56 -11.58 -14.85
N PHE A 213 11.97 -12.26 -13.77
CA PHE A 213 11.94 -11.71 -12.42
C PHE A 213 12.71 -10.39 -12.32
N THR A 214 13.87 -10.27 -12.99
CA THR A 214 14.69 -9.06 -12.96
C THR A 214 13.94 -7.87 -13.52
N ARG A 215 13.34 -7.98 -14.71
CA ARG A 215 12.51 -6.91 -15.26
C ARG A 215 11.32 -6.59 -14.37
N THR A 216 10.66 -7.60 -13.84
CA THR A 216 9.50 -7.37 -12.96
C THR A 216 9.88 -6.56 -11.71
N PHE A 217 10.97 -6.94 -11.03
CA PHE A 217 11.48 -6.19 -9.87
C PHE A 217 11.94 -4.77 -10.23
N LEU A 218 12.52 -4.56 -11.42
CA LEU A 218 12.88 -3.23 -11.89
C LEU A 218 11.65 -2.35 -12.16
N VAL A 219 10.59 -2.92 -12.75
CA VAL A 219 9.35 -2.17 -12.98
C VAL A 219 8.71 -1.77 -11.65
N THR A 220 8.60 -2.68 -10.69
CA THR A 220 8.05 -2.35 -9.36
C THR A 220 8.93 -1.36 -8.60
N ALA A 221 10.26 -1.45 -8.73
CA ALA A 221 11.19 -0.46 -8.19
C ALA A 221 11.00 0.93 -8.85
N ALA A 222 10.75 0.97 -10.16
CA ALA A 222 10.47 2.21 -10.88
C ALA A 222 9.16 2.85 -10.43
N VAL A 223 8.10 2.06 -10.22
CA VAL A 223 6.82 2.55 -9.66
C VAL A 223 7.03 3.11 -8.25
N ALA A 224 7.77 2.41 -7.39
CA ALA A 224 8.11 2.90 -6.05
C ALA A 224 8.91 4.21 -6.11
N THR A 225 9.89 4.29 -7.01
CA THR A 225 10.70 5.51 -7.20
C THR A 225 9.84 6.68 -7.66
N ALA A 226 8.91 6.47 -8.59
CA ALA A 226 7.99 7.50 -9.08
C ALA A 226 6.97 7.94 -8.02
N ALA A 227 6.62 7.06 -7.07
CA ALA A 227 5.72 7.39 -5.97
C ALA A 227 6.32 8.42 -4.99
N ALA A 228 7.65 8.44 -4.83
CA ALA A 228 8.34 9.35 -3.90
C ALA A 228 8.17 10.86 -4.23
N PRO A 229 8.50 11.35 -5.44
CA PRO A 229 8.30 12.75 -5.79
C PRO A 229 6.80 13.11 -5.82
N LEU A 230 5.93 12.17 -6.16
CA LEU A 230 4.49 12.38 -6.15
C LEU A 230 3.96 12.58 -4.72
N ALA A 231 4.36 11.73 -3.77
CA ALA A 231 4.01 11.90 -2.35
C ALA A 231 4.51 13.24 -1.81
N LEU A 232 5.73 13.66 -2.16
CA LEU A 232 6.26 14.97 -1.80
C LEU A 232 5.44 16.12 -2.41
N ALA A 233 5.19 16.08 -3.71
CA ALA A 233 4.48 17.15 -4.41
C ALA A 233 3.03 17.31 -3.91
N LEU A 234 2.38 16.19 -3.60
CA LEU A 234 1.00 16.19 -3.12
C LEU A 234 0.88 16.75 -1.70
N LEU A 235 1.84 16.46 -0.82
CA LEU A 235 1.83 16.87 0.60
C LEU A 235 2.60 18.17 0.90
N ALA A 236 3.50 18.62 0.00
CA ALA A 236 4.18 19.91 0.14
C ALA A 236 3.22 21.10 0.00
N ARG A 237 2.08 20.90 -0.66
CA ARG A 237 1.05 21.94 -0.86
C ARG A 237 0.28 22.26 0.44
N ASP A 238 0.24 21.35 1.40
CA ASP A 238 -0.53 21.51 2.64
C ASP A 238 0.23 22.33 3.72
N GLY A 239 1.56 22.41 3.63
CA GLY A 239 2.40 23.15 4.59
C GLY A 239 2.29 24.67 4.53
N ARG A 240 1.52 25.24 3.57
CA ARG A 240 1.30 26.69 3.45
C ARG A 240 0.09 27.23 4.21
N ALA A 241 -0.74 26.38 4.82
CA ALA A 241 -2.02 26.79 5.41
C ALA A 241 -2.00 26.97 6.95
N THR A 242 -0.93 26.64 7.67
CA THR A 242 -0.92 26.60 9.15
C THR A 242 -0.17 27.74 9.86
N THR A 243 -0.06 28.94 9.24
CA THR A 243 0.57 30.11 9.89
C THR A 243 -0.44 31.10 10.53
N THR A 244 -1.76 30.85 10.54
CA THR A 244 -2.72 31.87 11.03
C THR A 244 -3.80 31.39 12.00
N ALA A 245 -3.71 30.20 12.58
CA ALA A 245 -4.59 29.85 13.71
C ALA A 245 -3.91 30.22 15.04
N SER A 246 -3.94 31.51 15.37
CA SER A 246 -3.75 32.01 16.73
C SER A 246 -4.68 31.25 17.68
N HIS A 247 -4.08 30.57 18.65
CA HIS A 247 -4.76 29.98 19.79
C HIS A 247 -5.67 31.02 20.46
N PRO A 248 -7.00 30.84 20.52
CA PRO A 248 -7.82 31.65 21.41
C PRO A 248 -7.42 31.22 22.84
N ALA A 249 -6.79 32.14 23.56
CA ALA A 249 -6.53 31.99 24.97
C ALA A 249 -7.84 31.59 25.68
N ILE A 250 -7.83 30.43 26.34
CA ILE A 250 -8.90 30.07 27.28
C ILE A 250 -8.87 31.12 28.39
N PRO A 251 -9.96 31.89 28.62
CA PRO A 251 -10.01 32.82 29.74
C PRO A 251 -9.85 32.02 31.03
N ALA A 252 -8.86 32.40 31.84
CA ALA A 252 -8.67 31.83 33.16
C ALA A 252 -9.95 32.04 33.97
N GLU A 253 -10.61 30.94 34.35
CA GLU A 253 -11.65 30.96 35.37
C GLU A 253 -11.03 31.57 36.63
N THR A 254 -11.46 32.81 36.90
CA THR A 254 -11.15 33.53 38.11
C THR A 254 -11.87 32.79 39.24
N ARG A 255 -11.14 31.95 39.99
CA ARG A 255 -11.60 31.49 41.30
C ARG A 255 -11.67 32.71 42.22
N ALA A 256 -12.82 33.37 42.23
CA ALA A 256 -13.21 34.23 43.33
C ALA A 256 -13.57 33.33 44.52
N GLY A 257 -12.72 33.35 45.54
CA GLY A 257 -13.09 32.89 46.87
C GLY A 257 -14.10 33.83 47.51
N GLY A 258 -14.84 33.33 48.50
CA GLY A 258 -15.72 34.16 49.30
C GLY A 258 -16.65 33.32 50.16
N GLN A 259 -16.31 33.24 51.44
CA GLN A 259 -17.10 32.68 52.53
C GLN A 259 -18.54 33.21 52.54
N GLN A 260 -19.50 32.33 52.82
CA GLN A 260 -20.40 32.38 53.99
C GLN A 260 -21.20 31.09 54.09
#